data_AF-A0A7K7RPB0-F1
#
_entry.id   AF-A0A7K7RPB0-F1
#
_cell.length_a   1.000
_cell.length_b   1.000
_cell.length_c   1.000
_cell.angle_alpha   90.00
_cell.angle_beta   90.00
_cell.angle_gamma   90.00
#
_symmetry.space_group_name_H-M   'P 1'
#
loop_
_entity.id
_entity.type
_entity.pdbx_description
1 polymer ?
#
loop_
_entity_poly.entity_id
_entity_poly.type
_entity_poly.pdbx_seq_one_letter_code
_entity_poly.pdbx_strand_id
1 'polypeptide(L)'
;QSLEAELERVAGQFQETRDRMRQLQRSSAERFRRVWVVNEDEAKALIRELLDADRVIHEQQLGMPWEEPRLWFMDNVGPLGHSRDKRDAVELASSLLGGG
;
A
#
# COMPACT_ATOMS: atom_id res chain seq x y z
N GLN A 1 34.38 34.46 -16.49
CA GLN A 1 33.10 33.72 -16.53
C GLN A 1 32.04 34.64 -15.93
N SER A 2 30.86 34.77 -16.56
CA SER A 2 29.80 35.67 -16.07
C SER A 2 28.96 34.96 -15.01
N LEU A 3 28.62 35.67 -13.93
CA LEU A 3 27.74 35.17 -12.85
C LEU A 3 26.39 34.68 -13.39
N GLU A 4 25.87 35.33 -14.43
CA GLU A 4 24.61 34.98 -15.08
C GLU A 4 24.67 33.58 -15.74
N ALA A 5 25.78 33.25 -16.38
CA ALA A 5 25.99 31.93 -16.97
C ALA A 5 26.11 30.83 -15.90
N GLU A 6 26.66 31.15 -14.72
CA GLU A 6 26.68 30.21 -13.60
C GLU A 6 25.31 30.01 -12.97
N LEU A 7 24.50 31.06 -12.85
CA LEU A 7 23.12 30.99 -12.37
C LEU A 7 22.24 30.12 -13.28
N GLU A 8 22.30 30.34 -14.60
CA GLU A 8 21.57 29.51 -15.57
C GLU A 8 21.99 28.03 -15.48
N ARG A 9 23.29 27.77 -15.37
CA ARG A 9 23.82 26.41 -15.21
C ARG A 9 23.29 25.74 -13.96
N VAL A 10 23.33 26.41 -12.81
CA VAL A 10 22.84 25.87 -11.54
C VAL A 10 21.32 25.65 -11.57
N ALA A 11 20.56 26.57 -12.18
CA ALA A 11 19.12 26.41 -12.35
C ALA A 11 18.78 25.18 -13.21
N GLY A 12 19.52 24.96 -14.30
CA GLY A 12 19.37 23.76 -15.15
C GLY A 12 19.66 22.47 -14.37
N GLN A 13 20.74 22.43 -13.60
CA GLN A 13 21.10 21.27 -12.76
C GLN A 13 20.04 20.98 -11.68
N PHE A 14 19.47 22.03 -11.08
CA PHE A 14 18.40 21.88 -10.09
C PHE A 14 17.14 21.29 -10.71
N GLN A 15 16.73 21.78 -11.88
CA GLN A 15 15.56 21.28 -12.59
C GLN A 15 15.74 19.80 -12.98
N GLU A 16 16.90 19.44 -13.53
CA GLU A 16 17.23 18.06 -13.87
C GLU A 16 17.19 17.14 -12.64
N THR A 17 17.76 17.59 -11.51
CA THR A 17 17.73 16.85 -10.25
C THR A 17 16.30 16.61 -9.77
N ARG A 18 15.44 17.63 -9.86
CA ARG A 18 14.01 17.51 -9.49
C ARG A 18 13.28 16.51 -10.36
N ASP A 19 13.53 16.51 -11.66
CA ASP A 19 12.87 15.59 -12.59
C ASP A 19 13.32 14.14 -12.37
N ARG A 20 14.62 13.93 -12.12
CA ARG A 20 15.15 12.62 -11.70
C ARG A 20 14.54 12.15 -10.37
N MET A 21 14.39 13.04 -9.39
CA MET A 21 13.77 12.71 -8.11
C MET A 21 12.31 12.25 -8.29
N ARG A 22 11.53 12.94 -9.13
CA ARG A 22 10.15 12.55 -9.46
C ARG A 22 10.07 11.19 -10.15
N GLN A 23 11.02 10.87 -11.01
CA GLN A 23 11.10 9.56 -11.66
C GLN A 23 11.46 8.47 -10.65
N LEU A 24 12.45 8.72 -9.78
CA LEU A 24 12.86 7.78 -8.74
C LEU A 24 11.73 7.49 -7.75
N GLN A 25 11.00 8.51 -7.31
CA GLN A 25 9.85 8.33 -6.42
C GLN A 25 8.78 7.42 -7.05
N ARG A 26 8.45 7.65 -8.33
CA ARG A 26 7.49 6.82 -9.07
C ARG A 26 7.95 5.37 -9.21
N SER A 27 9.18 5.16 -9.67
CA SER A 27 9.73 3.80 -9.86
C SER A 27 9.90 3.05 -8.55
N SER A 28 10.27 3.75 -7.48
CA SER A 28 10.42 3.16 -6.14
C SER A 28 9.09 2.72 -5.57
N ALA A 29 8.05 3.56 -5.69
CA ALA A 29 6.70 3.20 -5.25
C ALA A 29 6.14 2.01 -6.04
N GLU A 30 6.38 1.95 -7.35
CA GLU A 30 5.98 0.82 -8.19
C GLU A 30 6.71 -0.47 -7.79
N ARG A 31 8.05 -0.41 -7.63
CA ARG A 31 8.85 -1.56 -7.22
C ARG A 31 8.44 -2.07 -5.84
N PHE A 32 8.26 -1.16 -4.89
CA PHE A 32 7.79 -1.51 -3.55
C PHE A 32 6.45 -2.24 -3.62
N ARG A 33 5.48 -1.69 -4.38
CA ARG A 33 4.16 -2.30 -4.52
C ARG A 33 4.24 -3.71 -5.11
N ARG A 34 5.06 -3.94 -6.13
CA ARG A 34 5.22 -5.26 -6.73
C ARG A 34 5.73 -6.30 -5.72
N VAL A 35 6.76 -5.94 -4.94
CA VAL A 35 7.30 -6.83 -3.92
C VAL A 35 6.31 -7.06 -2.78
N TRP A 36 5.62 -5.99 -2.36
CA TRP A 36 4.61 -6.08 -1.30
C TRP A 36 3.49 -7.06 -1.64
N VAL A 37 2.93 -6.98 -2.85
CA VAL A 37 1.85 -7.87 -3.33
C VAL A 37 2.25 -9.33 -3.21
N VAL A 38 3.46 -9.67 -3.66
CA VAL A 38 3.95 -11.06 -3.61
C VAL A 38 4.12 -11.52 -2.17
N ASN A 39 4.78 -10.72 -1.33
CA ASN A 39 4.98 -11.06 0.08
C ASN A 39 3.66 -11.20 0.83
N GLU A 40 2.68 -10.36 0.52
CA GLU A 40 1.34 -10.41 1.12
C GLU A 40 0.60 -11.68 0.72
N ASP A 41 0.72 -12.12 -0.53
CA ASP A 41 0.16 -13.40 -1.00
C ASP A 41 0.76 -14.57 -0.23
N GLU A 42 2.09 -14.62 -0.15
CA GLU A 42 2.84 -15.66 0.54
C GLU A 42 2.47 -15.72 2.03
N ALA A 43 2.41 -14.56 2.69
CA ALA A 43 2.00 -14.48 4.09
C ALA A 43 0.57 -14.97 4.30
N LYS A 44 -0.36 -14.63 3.42
CA LYS A 44 -1.76 -15.09 3.51
C LYS A 44 -1.90 -16.57 3.23
N ALA A 45 -1.09 -17.13 2.34
CA ALA A 45 -1.03 -18.58 2.14
C ALA A 45 -0.62 -19.30 3.44
N LEU A 46 0.43 -18.83 4.12
CA LEU A 46 0.86 -19.38 5.41
C LEU A 46 -0.21 -19.25 6.50
N ILE A 47 -0.95 -18.14 6.54
CA ILE A 47 -2.05 -17.98 7.50
C ILE A 47 -3.15 -19.02 7.22
N ARG A 48 -3.48 -19.31 5.97
CA ARG A 48 -4.48 -20.37 5.64
C ARG A 48 -4.01 -21.74 6.12
N GLU A 49 -2.73 -22.07 5.93
CA GLU A 49 -2.15 -23.32 6.44
C GLU A 49 -2.22 -23.38 7.97
N LEU A 50 -1.91 -22.28 8.66
CA LEU A 50 -2.02 -22.19 10.11
C LEU A 50 -3.47 -22.38 10.60
N LEU A 51 -4.45 -21.76 9.94
CA LEU A 51 -5.86 -21.89 10.29
C LEU A 51 -6.36 -23.32 10.08
N ASP A 52 -5.89 -24.00 9.03
CA ASP A 52 -6.21 -25.42 8.81
C ASP A 52 -5.63 -26.30 9.93
N ALA A 53 -4.37 -26.07 10.31
CA ALA A 53 -3.75 -26.78 11.42
C ALA A 53 -4.47 -26.50 12.76
N ASP A 54 -4.85 -25.25 13.01
CA ASP A 54 -5.58 -24.83 14.20
C ASP A 54 -6.94 -25.54 14.29
N ARG A 55 -7.68 -25.61 13.16
CA ARG A 55 -8.92 -26.37 13.05
C ARG A 55 -8.72 -27.84 13.40
N VAL A 56 -7.71 -28.49 12.80
CA VAL A 56 -7.41 -29.90 13.04
C VAL A 56 -7.11 -30.17 14.52
N ILE A 57 -6.33 -29.31 15.17
CA ILE A 57 -6.01 -29.44 16.59
C ILE A 57 -7.27 -29.28 17.44
N HIS A 58 -8.08 -28.25 17.19
CA HIS A 58 -9.30 -28.00 17.94
C HIS A 58 -10.29 -29.16 17.84
N GLU A 59 -10.60 -29.59 16.61
CA GLU A 59 -11.62 -30.61 16.38
C GLU A 59 -11.13 -32.00 16.76
N GLN A 60 -9.91 -32.38 16.37
CA GLN A 60 -9.45 -33.76 16.49
C GLN A 60 -8.72 -34.04 17.80
N GLN A 61 -7.87 -33.12 18.27
CA GLN A 61 -7.06 -33.36 19.49
C GLN A 61 -7.80 -32.91 20.74
N LEU A 62 -8.51 -31.79 20.67
CA LEU A 62 -9.21 -31.21 21.82
C LEU A 62 -10.69 -31.60 21.89
N GLY A 63 -11.27 -32.08 20.79
CA GLY A 63 -12.69 -32.44 20.72
C GLY A 63 -13.63 -31.23 20.91
N MET A 64 -13.15 -30.03 20.59
CA MET A 64 -13.89 -28.78 20.72
C MET A 64 -14.28 -28.23 19.35
N PRO A 65 -15.44 -27.54 19.21
CA PRO A 65 -15.78 -26.88 17.96
C PRO A 65 -14.76 -25.79 17.64
N TRP A 66 -14.30 -25.75 16.39
CA TRP A 66 -13.44 -24.67 15.90
C TRP A 66 -14.30 -23.54 15.33
N GLU A 67 -13.98 -22.30 15.70
CA GLU A 67 -14.60 -21.10 15.15
C GLU A 67 -13.55 -20.30 14.38
N GLU A 68 -13.78 -20.14 13.08
CA GLU A 68 -12.86 -19.39 12.22
C GLU A 68 -12.80 -17.90 12.64
N PRO A 69 -11.60 -17.34 12.87
CA PRO A 69 -11.45 -15.95 13.22
C PRO A 69 -11.81 -15.05 12.03
N ARG A 70 -12.49 -13.92 12.31
CA ARG A 70 -12.82 -12.93 11.27
C ARG A 70 -11.60 -12.12 10.85
N LEU A 71 -10.95 -12.54 9.78
CA LEU A 71 -9.77 -11.88 9.23
C LEU A 71 -10.11 -11.10 7.95
N TRP A 72 -10.68 -9.89 8.10
CA TRP A 72 -11.11 -9.01 6.98
C TRP A 72 -10.02 -8.70 5.95
N PHE A 73 -8.75 -8.87 6.31
CA PHE A 73 -7.62 -8.62 5.43
C PHE A 73 -7.29 -9.83 4.56
N MET A 74 -7.87 -11.01 4.77
CA MET A 74 -7.57 -12.24 4.01
C MET A 74 -8.26 -12.30 2.64
N ASP A 75 -9.22 -11.41 2.39
CA ASP A 75 -10.12 -11.44 1.22
C ASP A 75 -9.49 -10.93 -0.09
N ASN A 76 -8.28 -10.38 -0.05
CA ASN A 76 -7.58 -9.86 -1.21
C ASN A 76 -6.06 -9.94 -1.03
N VAL A 77 -5.30 -9.61 -2.07
CA VAL A 77 -3.84 -9.44 -2.03
C VAL A 77 -3.50 -8.19 -2.83
N GLY A 78 -2.61 -7.35 -2.30
CA GLY A 78 -2.23 -6.09 -2.92
C GLY A 78 -3.07 -4.91 -2.44
N PRO A 79 -2.93 -3.74 -3.09
CA PRO A 79 -3.72 -2.59 -2.69
C PRO A 79 -5.18 -2.97 -2.82
N LEU A 80 -5.94 -2.83 -1.73
CA LEU A 80 -7.36 -2.48 -1.78
C LEU A 80 -7.46 -1.34 -2.80
N GLY A 81 -7.75 -1.69 -4.07
CA GLY A 81 -7.73 -0.73 -5.17
C GLY A 81 -8.56 0.44 -4.71
N HIS A 82 -8.00 1.66 -4.74
CA HIS A 82 -8.53 2.88 -4.13
C HIS A 82 -9.93 2.63 -3.62
N SER A 83 -10.08 2.21 -2.35
CA SER A 83 -11.42 2.02 -1.80
C SER A 83 -12.16 3.29 -2.17
N ARG A 84 -13.20 3.15 -3.01
CA ARG A 84 -14.06 4.28 -3.40
C ARG A 84 -14.64 4.96 -2.16
N ASP A 85 -14.52 4.32 -0.99
CA ASP A 85 -14.95 4.82 0.31
C ASP A 85 -13.89 5.63 1.06
N LYS A 86 -12.64 5.71 0.58
CA LYS A 86 -11.74 6.78 1.00
C LYS A 86 -12.04 8.00 0.13
N ARG A 87 -13.17 8.67 0.42
CA ARG A 87 -13.30 10.09 0.07
C ARG A 87 -12.03 10.76 0.56
N ASP A 88 -11.33 11.45 -0.32
CA ASP A 88 -10.15 12.19 0.07
C ASP A 88 -10.56 13.13 1.21
N ALA A 89 -9.74 13.29 2.25
CA ALA A 89 -10.13 14.08 3.43
C ALA A 89 -10.58 15.52 3.04
N VAL A 90 -10.03 16.02 1.93
CA VAL A 90 -10.37 17.30 1.29
C VAL A 90 -11.76 17.27 0.63
N GLU A 91 -12.13 16.17 -0.01
CA GLU A 91 -13.43 15.98 -0.67
C GLU A 91 -14.55 15.86 0.37
N LEU A 92 -14.30 15.14 1.47
CA LEU A 92 -15.22 15.04 2.61
C LEU A 92 -15.45 16.42 3.24
N ALA A 93 -14.38 17.18 3.50
CA ALA A 93 -14.47 18.53 4.08
C ALA A 93 -15.26 19.49 3.18
N SER A 94 -15.05 19.41 1.86
CA SER A 94 -15.76 20.23 0.87
C SER A 94 -17.26 19.92 0.85
N SER A 95 -17.65 18.66 0.97
CA SER A 95 -19.06 18.25 0.99
C SER A 95 -19.82 18.72 2.25
N LEU A 96 -19.14 18.79 3.39
CA LEU A 96 -19.74 19.24 4.67
C LEU A 96 -19.90 20.76 4.73
N LEU A 97 -19.03 21.51 4.05
CA LEU A 97 -19.09 22.97 4.00
C LEU A 97 -20.04 23.51 2.92
N GLY A 98 -20.37 22.68 1.92
CA GLY A 98 -21.26 23.04 0.81
C GLY A 98 -22.75 22.72 1.02
N GLY A 99 -23.11 22.02 2.09
CA GLY A 99 -24.50 21.71 2.42
C GLY A 99 -25.07 22.70 3.44
N GLY A 100 -25.72 23.76 2.95
CA GLY A 100 -26.57 24.66 3.73
C GLY A 100 -28.03 24.22 3.69
#